data_AF-A0A7V4ME68-F1
#
_entry.id   AF-A0A7V4ME68-F1
#
_cell.length_a   1.000
_cell.length_b   1.000
_cell.length_c   1.000
_cell.angle_alpha   90.00
_cell.angle_beta   90.00
_cell.angle_gamma   90.00
#
_symmetry.space_group_name_H-M   'P 1'
#
loop_
_entity.id
_entity.type
_entity.pdbx_description
1 polymer ?
#
loop_
_entity_poly.entity_id
_entity_poly.type
_entity_poly.pdbx_seq_one_letter_code
_entity_poly.pdbx_strand_id
1 'polypeptide(L)'
;MKKPVIILAVIVLWSCGNQGRNTSSDISGKITQREDGTIALNIESAAFYQNQNDPSLNTAEWNFVVLKPGRYGVWLTSATRDTMNLGYLNKVRIDLNNDERLEVKPVGDKIIADAAGIQKPYYRADSFMGSFYIQSPGEYSIQVISEKIINSVKTGLHYSEMPGTMLLSVFLTPMTR
;
A
#
# COMPACT_ATOMS: atom_id res chain seq x y z
N MET A 1 -53.82 49.00 48.47
CA MET A 1 -52.39 49.30 48.65
C MET A 1 -51.60 48.07 48.21
N LYS A 2 -50.79 48.22 47.15
CA LYS A 2 -50.15 47.12 46.41
C LYS A 2 -48.83 46.75 47.07
N LYS A 3 -48.60 45.44 47.29
CA LYS A 3 -47.36 44.86 47.83
C LYS A 3 -46.28 44.81 46.73
N PRO A 4 -44.98 45.04 47.04
CA PRO A 4 -43.91 44.87 46.07
C PRO A 4 -43.63 43.39 45.81
N VAL A 5 -43.61 43.00 44.52
CA VAL A 5 -43.17 41.69 44.04
C VAL A 5 -41.64 41.73 43.96
N ILE A 6 -40.97 40.90 44.76
CA ILE A 6 -39.53 40.67 44.69
C ILE A 6 -39.31 39.60 43.62
N ILE A 7 -38.80 40.01 42.45
CA ILE A 7 -38.44 39.10 41.36
C ILE A 7 -37.02 38.60 41.63
N LEU A 8 -36.92 37.32 42.00
CA LEU A 8 -35.66 36.60 42.16
C LEU A 8 -35.15 36.19 40.76
N ALA A 9 -34.17 36.92 40.24
CA ALA A 9 -33.52 36.61 38.96
C ALA A 9 -32.53 35.46 39.14
N VAL A 10 -32.89 34.27 38.68
CA VAL A 10 -32.01 33.10 38.57
C VAL A 10 -31.24 33.21 37.26
N ILE A 11 -29.95 33.55 37.32
CA ILE A 11 -29.05 33.51 36.16
C ILE A 11 -28.53 32.07 36.03
N VAL A 12 -29.07 31.33 35.07
CA VAL A 12 -28.55 30.03 34.66
C VAL A 12 -27.46 30.29 33.63
N LEU A 13 -26.19 30.14 34.01
CA LEU A 13 -25.09 30.12 33.05
C LEU A 13 -25.05 28.76 32.37
N TRP A 14 -25.67 28.68 31.19
CA TRP A 14 -25.40 27.62 30.22
C TRP A 14 -24.04 27.88 29.57
N SER A 15 -23.05 27.03 29.86
CA SER A 15 -21.85 26.91 29.03
C SER A 15 -22.17 26.03 27.83
N CYS A 16 -22.68 26.66 26.76
CA CYS A 16 -22.68 26.11 25.41
C CYS A 16 -21.28 26.35 24.82
N GLY A 17 -20.37 25.40 25.02
CA GLY A 17 -19.10 25.34 24.31
C GLY A 17 -19.26 24.44 23.09
N ASN A 18 -19.76 24.98 21.98
CA ASN A 18 -19.78 24.25 20.71
C ASN A 18 -19.24 25.16 19.61
N GLN A 19 -18.01 24.90 19.17
CA GLN A 19 -17.67 24.76 17.75
C GLN A 19 -16.17 24.50 17.57
N GLY A 20 -15.90 23.35 16.93
CA GLY A 20 -14.99 23.36 15.78
C GLY A 20 -13.51 23.42 16.10
N ARG A 21 -13.00 22.37 16.74
CA ARG A 21 -11.77 21.78 16.22
C ARG A 21 -12.05 20.32 15.96
N ASN A 22 -12.23 20.00 14.69
CA ASN A 22 -11.91 18.69 14.18
C ASN A 22 -10.44 18.47 14.57
N THR A 23 -10.20 17.89 15.75
CA THR A 23 -9.09 16.96 15.89
C THR A 23 -9.42 15.88 14.90
N SER A 24 -8.92 16.08 13.68
CA SER A 24 -8.58 15.03 12.75
C SER A 24 -8.02 13.91 13.60
N SER A 25 -8.87 12.93 13.92
CA SER A 25 -8.44 11.63 14.37
C SER A 25 -7.46 11.21 13.31
N ASP A 26 -6.21 11.17 13.71
CA ASP A 26 -5.06 10.86 12.91
C ASP A 26 -5.32 9.48 12.28
N ILE A 27 -5.76 9.43 11.02
CA ILE A 27 -5.73 8.22 10.18
C ILE A 27 -4.28 8.06 9.72
N SER A 28 -3.35 8.10 10.67
CA SER A 28 -1.92 8.01 10.44
C SER A 28 -1.58 6.53 10.33
N GLY A 29 -1.39 6.06 9.10
CA GLY A 29 -0.69 4.80 8.82
C GLY A 29 -1.43 3.74 8.01
N LYS A 30 -2.75 3.85 7.75
CA LYS A 30 -3.45 2.85 6.92
C LYS A 30 -3.51 3.26 5.45
N ILE A 31 -2.96 2.41 4.58
CA ILE A 31 -3.01 2.62 3.14
C ILE A 31 -4.47 2.55 2.70
N THR A 32 -4.98 3.61 2.07
CA THR A 32 -6.39 3.70 1.67
C THR A 32 -6.51 3.73 0.16
N GLN A 33 -7.56 3.09 -0.35
CA GLN A 33 -7.94 3.15 -1.76
C GLN A 33 -8.10 4.60 -2.25
N ARG A 34 -7.49 4.92 -3.39
CA ARG A 34 -7.61 6.22 -4.07
C ARG A 34 -8.99 6.40 -4.71
N GLU A 35 -9.31 7.62 -5.13
CA GLU A 35 -10.61 7.94 -5.73
C GLU A 35 -10.91 7.11 -7.01
N ASP A 36 -9.88 6.87 -7.81
CA ASP A 36 -9.91 6.02 -9.02
C ASP A 36 -10.05 4.52 -8.70
N GLY A 37 -10.05 4.15 -7.42
CA GLY A 37 -10.10 2.78 -6.93
C GLY A 37 -8.75 2.09 -6.83
N THR A 38 -7.65 2.72 -7.26
CA THR A 38 -6.31 2.14 -7.16
C THR A 38 -5.84 2.08 -5.71
N ILE A 39 -5.19 0.99 -5.33
CA ILE A 39 -4.49 0.85 -4.06
C ILE A 39 -3.00 0.69 -4.39
N ALA A 40 -2.17 1.57 -3.81
CA ALA A 40 -0.74 1.60 -4.05
C ALA A 40 0.01 1.21 -2.77
N LEU A 41 0.74 0.10 -2.84
CA LEU A 41 1.44 -0.52 -1.71
C LEU A 41 2.94 -0.38 -1.95
N ASN A 42 3.54 0.69 -1.45
CA ASN A 42 4.96 0.96 -1.66
C ASN A 42 5.80 0.12 -0.70
N ILE A 43 6.95 -0.37 -1.18
CA ILE A 43 7.85 -1.21 -0.39
C ILE A 43 8.32 -0.50 0.88
N GLU A 44 8.49 0.82 0.84
CA GLU A 44 8.90 1.66 1.99
C GLU A 44 7.91 1.63 3.17
N SER A 45 6.63 1.33 2.91
CA SER A 45 5.59 1.24 3.95
C SER A 45 5.27 -0.21 4.34
N ALA A 46 6.03 -1.19 3.86
CA ALA A 46 5.79 -2.60 4.14
C ALA A 46 6.33 -3.01 5.51
N ALA A 47 5.66 -3.95 6.17
CA ALA A 47 6.29 -4.78 7.18
C ALA A 47 7.16 -5.84 6.50
N PHE A 48 8.41 -6.02 6.94
CA PHE A 48 9.37 -6.91 6.30
C PHE A 48 9.76 -8.09 7.18
N TYR A 49 9.86 -9.26 6.55
CA TYR A 49 10.64 -10.38 7.03
C TYR A 49 11.73 -10.70 6.00
N GLN A 50 12.97 -10.88 6.46
CA GLN A 50 14.14 -11.12 5.61
C GLN A 50 14.82 -12.39 6.08
N ASN A 51 14.96 -13.36 5.18
CA ASN A 51 15.65 -14.61 5.42
C ASN A 51 16.99 -14.58 4.67
N GLN A 52 18.08 -14.42 5.42
CA GLN A 52 19.43 -14.34 4.85
C GLN A 52 19.91 -15.68 4.25
N ASN A 53 19.38 -16.80 4.74
CA ASN A 53 19.75 -18.14 4.29
C ASN A 53 18.96 -18.55 3.05
N ASP A 54 17.71 -18.12 2.95
CA ASP A 54 16.84 -18.36 1.81
C ASP A 54 16.06 -17.09 1.44
N PRO A 55 16.64 -16.21 0.60
CA PRO A 55 15.99 -14.99 0.16
C PRO A 55 14.68 -15.23 -0.59
N SER A 56 14.43 -16.43 -1.12
CA SER A 56 13.15 -16.73 -1.78
C SER A 56 11.96 -16.65 -0.82
N LEU A 57 12.22 -16.69 0.49
CA LEU A 57 11.25 -16.54 1.57
C LEU A 57 11.21 -15.12 2.15
N ASN A 58 11.88 -14.14 1.54
CA ASN A 58 11.74 -12.75 1.93
C ASN A 58 10.29 -12.30 1.72
N THR A 59 9.76 -11.56 2.69
CA THR A 59 8.36 -11.17 2.73
C THR A 59 8.20 -9.67 2.93
N ALA A 60 7.23 -9.10 2.22
CA ALA A 60 6.71 -7.75 2.42
C ALA A 60 5.20 -7.85 2.62
N GLU A 61 4.69 -7.18 3.65
CA GLU A 61 3.27 -7.24 4.03
C GLU A 61 2.71 -5.85 4.26
N TRP A 62 1.46 -5.65 3.82
CA TRP A 62 0.73 -4.40 3.98
C TRP A 62 -0.68 -4.66 4.48
N ASN A 63 -1.17 -3.73 5.30
CA ASN A 63 -2.58 -3.62 5.64
C ASN A 63 -3.16 -2.40 4.92
N PHE A 64 -4.34 -2.56 4.30
CA PHE A 64 -4.98 -1.51 3.52
C PHE A 64 -6.51 -1.56 3.63
N VAL A 65 -7.14 -0.44 3.29
CA VAL A 65 -8.59 -0.28 3.32
C VAL A 65 -9.14 -0.21 1.90
N VAL A 66 -10.11 -1.07 1.60
CA VAL A 66 -10.88 -1.07 0.36
C VAL A 66 -12.23 -0.40 0.60
N LEU A 67 -12.55 0.61 -0.20
CA LEU A 67 -13.81 1.37 -0.09
C LEU A 67 -14.87 0.85 -1.06
N LYS A 68 -14.46 0.30 -2.21
CA LYS A 68 -15.34 -0.20 -3.26
C LYS A 68 -15.05 -1.68 -3.52
N PRO A 69 -16.03 -2.60 -3.46
CA PRO A 69 -15.80 -3.99 -3.83
C PRO A 69 -15.60 -4.11 -5.35
N GLY A 70 -14.97 -5.20 -5.79
CA GLY A 70 -14.75 -5.44 -7.21
C GLY A 70 -13.59 -6.38 -7.51
N ARG A 71 -13.32 -6.57 -8.80
CA ARG A 71 -12.14 -7.31 -9.27
C ARG A 71 -10.97 -6.35 -9.42
N TYR A 72 -9.83 -6.70 -8.83
CA TYR A 72 -8.62 -5.90 -8.85
C TYR A 72 -7.51 -6.66 -9.55
N GLY A 73 -6.96 -6.06 -10.61
CA GLY A 73 -5.74 -6.53 -11.25
C GLY A 73 -4.54 -6.21 -10.36
N VAL A 74 -3.70 -7.21 -10.13
CA VAL A 74 -2.51 -7.13 -9.29
C VAL A 74 -1.29 -6.90 -10.18
N TRP A 75 -0.56 -5.82 -9.92
CA TRP A 75 0.65 -5.45 -10.63
C TRP A 75 1.82 -5.34 -9.65
N LEU A 76 2.94 -5.99 -9.97
CA LEU A 76 4.21 -5.72 -9.30
C LEU A 76 4.97 -4.69 -10.11
N THR A 77 5.46 -3.65 -9.45
CA THR A 77 6.38 -2.70 -10.04
C THR A 77 7.77 -2.95 -9.50
N SER A 78 8.73 -3.05 -10.40
CA SER A 78 10.14 -3.28 -10.10
C SER A 78 11.04 -2.26 -10.78
N ALA A 79 12.21 -2.01 -10.20
CA ALA A 79 13.33 -1.38 -10.90
C ALA A 79 14.24 -2.48 -11.43
N THR A 80 14.60 -2.44 -12.71
CA THR A 80 15.53 -3.42 -13.34
C THR A 80 16.51 -2.73 -14.28
N ARG A 81 17.70 -3.30 -14.45
CA ARG A 81 18.64 -2.93 -15.54
C ARG A 81 18.44 -3.79 -16.79
N ASP A 82 17.88 -4.99 -16.62
CA ASP A 82 17.60 -5.93 -17.71
C ASP A 82 16.09 -5.93 -17.98
N THR A 83 15.71 -5.37 -19.11
CA THR A 83 14.30 -5.25 -19.54
C THR A 83 13.80 -6.48 -20.28
N MET A 84 14.69 -7.41 -20.64
CA MET A 84 14.36 -8.65 -21.34
C MET A 84 14.20 -9.82 -20.37
N ASN A 85 14.93 -9.79 -19.27
CA ASN A 85 14.85 -10.78 -18.20
C ASN A 85 14.90 -10.09 -16.83
N LEU A 86 13.76 -10.07 -16.13
CA LEU A 86 13.67 -9.49 -14.79
C LEU A 86 14.45 -10.29 -13.73
N GLY A 87 15.03 -11.43 -14.08
CA GLY A 87 15.96 -12.16 -13.22
C GLY A 87 15.32 -12.82 -12.00
N TYR A 88 14.00 -13.02 -12.01
CA TYR A 88 13.32 -13.84 -11.01
C TYR A 88 13.72 -15.30 -11.18
N LEU A 89 14.32 -15.88 -10.14
CA LEU A 89 14.68 -17.29 -10.07
C LEU A 89 13.45 -18.12 -9.72
N ASN A 90 12.65 -17.62 -8.76
CA ASN A 90 11.45 -18.27 -8.27
C ASN A 90 10.19 -17.55 -8.75
N LYS A 91 9.03 -18.20 -8.59
CA LYS A 91 7.74 -17.50 -8.72
C LYS A 91 7.56 -16.59 -7.52
N VAL A 92 6.89 -15.46 -7.74
CA VAL A 92 6.46 -14.58 -6.66
C VAL A 92 5.11 -15.05 -6.17
N ARG A 93 5.00 -15.24 -4.86
CA ARG A 93 3.74 -15.59 -4.20
C ARG A 93 3.10 -14.33 -3.64
N ILE A 94 1.80 -14.16 -3.88
CA ILE A 94 1.00 -13.04 -3.39
C ILE A 94 -0.24 -13.61 -2.73
N ASP A 95 -0.40 -13.36 -1.44
CA ASP A 95 -1.49 -13.87 -0.62
C ASP A 95 -2.37 -12.70 -0.16
N LEU A 96 -3.67 -12.74 -0.46
CA LEU A 96 -4.66 -11.79 0.04
C LEU A 96 -5.40 -12.42 1.23
N ASN A 97 -5.33 -11.78 2.40
CA ASN A 97 -5.87 -12.25 3.69
C ASN A 97 -5.46 -13.69 4.08
N ASN A 98 -4.40 -14.24 3.49
CA ASN A 98 -4.00 -15.65 3.57
C ASN A 98 -5.01 -16.67 2.98
N ASP A 99 -6.04 -16.22 2.28
CA ASP A 99 -7.11 -17.07 1.71
C ASP A 99 -6.96 -17.26 0.20
N GLU A 100 -6.75 -16.16 -0.53
CA GLU A 100 -6.57 -16.19 -1.99
C GLU A 100 -5.08 -16.03 -2.35
N ARG A 101 -4.60 -16.82 -3.32
CA ARG A 101 -3.18 -16.85 -3.73
C ARG A 101 -3.01 -16.66 -5.22
N LEU A 102 -2.03 -15.83 -5.58
CA LEU A 102 -1.41 -15.78 -6.91
C LEU A 102 0.04 -16.27 -6.80
N GLU A 103 0.48 -17.06 -7.77
CA GLU A 103 1.86 -17.53 -7.85
C GLU A 103 2.32 -17.51 -9.30
N VAL A 104 3.08 -16.47 -9.67
CA VAL A 104 3.45 -16.19 -11.06
C VAL A 104 4.94 -15.85 -11.12
N LYS A 105 5.60 -16.25 -12.20
CA LYS A 105 6.96 -15.79 -12.51
C LYS A 105 6.85 -14.43 -13.23
N PRO A 106 7.27 -13.31 -12.61
CA PRO A 106 7.06 -11.99 -13.19
C PRO A 106 7.81 -11.80 -14.50
N VAL A 107 7.17 -11.12 -15.45
CA VAL A 107 7.73 -10.70 -16.73
C VAL A 107 7.54 -9.19 -16.91
N GLY A 108 8.32 -8.55 -17.78
CA GLY A 108 8.21 -7.11 -18.04
C GLY A 108 7.04 -6.78 -18.97
N ASP A 109 5.79 -6.90 -18.51
CA ASP A 109 4.60 -6.58 -19.32
C ASP A 109 4.61 -5.12 -19.79
N LYS A 110 5.16 -4.21 -18.97
CA LYS A 110 5.41 -2.82 -19.36
C LYS A 110 6.80 -2.40 -18.89
N ILE A 111 7.58 -1.82 -19.79
CA ILE A 111 8.90 -1.26 -19.51
C ILE A 111 8.86 0.26 -19.71
N ILE A 112 9.32 1.03 -18.73
CA ILE A 112 9.33 2.51 -18.77
C ILE A 112 10.73 3.00 -18.43
N ALA A 113 11.40 3.66 -19.38
CA ALA A 113 12.80 4.09 -19.26
C ALA A 113 13.03 5.32 -18.39
N ASP A 114 12.16 6.32 -18.48
CA ASP A 114 12.28 7.58 -17.75
C ASP A 114 11.17 7.72 -16.71
N ALA A 115 10.95 6.65 -15.94
CA ALA A 115 9.96 6.65 -14.87
C ALA A 115 10.42 7.56 -13.71
N ALA A 116 9.53 8.46 -13.28
CA ALA A 116 9.80 9.32 -12.13
C ALA A 116 10.18 8.49 -10.89
N GLY A 117 11.23 8.91 -10.18
CA GLY A 117 11.74 8.21 -9.01
C GLY A 117 12.67 7.02 -9.30
N ILE A 118 12.87 6.65 -10.57
CA ILE A 118 13.85 5.62 -10.96
C ILE A 118 15.02 6.29 -11.66
N GLN A 119 16.22 6.12 -11.09
CA GLN A 119 17.44 6.68 -11.66
C GLN A 119 18.08 5.73 -12.67
N LYS A 120 18.68 6.29 -13.72
CA LYS A 120 19.50 5.52 -14.66
C LYS A 120 20.63 4.81 -13.89
N PRO A 121 21.00 3.57 -14.27
CA PRO A 121 20.60 2.84 -15.49
C PRO A 121 19.36 1.94 -15.33
N TYR A 122 18.50 2.17 -14.33
CA TYR A 122 17.30 1.35 -14.14
C TYR A 122 16.11 1.82 -14.96
N TYR A 123 15.25 0.87 -15.28
CA TYR A 123 13.95 1.01 -15.91
C TYR A 123 12.89 0.55 -14.91
N ARG A 124 11.69 1.15 -14.99
CA ARG A 124 10.51 0.56 -14.34
C ARG A 124 10.06 -0.64 -15.17
N ALA A 125 9.84 -1.76 -14.52
CA ALA A 125 9.16 -2.91 -15.09
C ALA A 125 7.89 -3.20 -14.28
N ASP A 126 6.74 -3.15 -14.94
CA ASP A 126 5.49 -3.60 -14.34
C ASP A 126 5.15 -5.00 -14.84
N SER A 127 4.82 -5.89 -13.91
CA SER A 127 4.43 -7.27 -14.15
C SER A 127 3.00 -7.52 -13.69
N PHE A 128 2.15 -8.03 -14.57
CA PHE A 128 0.80 -8.43 -14.21
C PHE A 128 0.82 -9.82 -13.56
N MET A 129 0.22 -9.92 -12.37
CA MET A 129 0.27 -11.14 -11.56
C MET A 129 -1.04 -11.92 -11.58
N GLY A 130 -2.10 -11.35 -12.14
CA GLY A 130 -3.45 -11.88 -12.08
C GLY A 130 -4.40 -10.91 -11.38
N SER A 131 -5.47 -11.43 -10.79
CA SER A 131 -6.49 -10.61 -10.14
C SER A 131 -7.10 -11.28 -8.93
N PHE A 132 -7.48 -10.48 -7.94
CA PHE A 132 -8.32 -10.90 -6.81
C PHE A 132 -9.73 -10.32 -6.94
N TYR A 133 -10.72 -10.98 -6.34
CA TYR A 133 -12.07 -10.44 -6.24
C TYR A 133 -12.39 -10.09 -4.79
N ILE A 134 -12.52 -8.79 -4.52
CA ILE A 134 -12.80 -8.26 -3.19
C ILE A 134 -14.30 -8.05 -3.06
N GLN A 135 -14.94 -8.83 -2.17
CA GLN A 135 -16.40 -8.94 -2.10
C GLN A 135 -17.06 -7.77 -1.38
N SER A 136 -16.40 -7.18 -0.39
CA SER A 136 -16.94 -6.11 0.44
C SER A 136 -15.90 -5.03 0.77
N PRO A 137 -16.32 -3.78 1.02
CA PRO A 137 -15.46 -2.79 1.65
C PRO A 137 -14.96 -3.28 3.02
N GLY A 138 -13.76 -2.89 3.40
CA GLY A 138 -13.17 -3.29 4.67
C GLY A 138 -11.66 -3.22 4.70
N GLU A 139 -11.09 -3.78 5.76
CA GLU A 139 -9.65 -3.91 5.93
C GLU A 139 -9.17 -5.25 5.37
N TYR A 140 -8.06 -5.20 4.65
CA TYR A 140 -7.43 -6.34 4.02
C TYR A 140 -5.93 -6.32 4.28
N SER A 141 -5.31 -7.50 4.29
CA SER A 141 -3.87 -7.65 4.27
C SER A 141 -3.43 -8.31 2.97
N ILE A 142 -2.27 -7.92 2.47
CA ILE A 142 -1.63 -8.62 1.36
C ILE A 142 -0.16 -8.84 1.68
N GLN A 143 0.27 -10.07 1.41
CA GLN A 143 1.62 -10.52 1.63
C GLN A 143 2.24 -10.90 0.29
N VAL A 144 3.45 -10.42 0.04
CA VAL A 144 4.25 -10.76 -1.13
C VAL A 144 5.52 -11.44 -0.68
N ILE A 145 5.87 -12.54 -1.33
CA ILE A 145 7.07 -13.33 -1.03
C ILE A 145 7.91 -13.50 -2.28
N SER A 146 9.16 -13.05 -2.20
CA SER A 146 10.10 -13.06 -3.32
C SER A 146 11.52 -12.73 -2.90
N GLU A 147 12.50 -13.34 -3.60
CA GLU A 147 13.91 -12.99 -3.54
C GLU A 147 14.24 -11.56 -4.00
N LYS A 148 13.30 -10.86 -4.65
CA LYS A 148 13.48 -9.46 -5.08
C LYS A 148 13.00 -8.43 -4.08
N ILE A 149 12.51 -8.87 -2.91
CA ILE A 149 12.19 -7.99 -1.79
C ILE A 149 13.48 -7.67 -1.05
N ILE A 150 14.00 -6.46 -1.29
CA ILE A 150 15.22 -5.94 -0.67
C ILE A 150 14.81 -4.79 0.25
N ASN A 151 15.14 -4.91 1.54
CA ASN A 151 14.98 -3.79 2.47
C ASN A 151 16.18 -2.85 2.37
N SER A 152 16.06 -1.81 1.56
CA SER A 152 17.11 -0.80 1.33
C SER A 152 17.56 -0.08 2.61
N VAL A 153 16.65 0.12 3.57
CA VAL A 153 16.94 0.75 4.86
C VAL A 153 17.88 -0.11 5.72
N LYS A 154 17.69 -1.44 5.70
CA LYS A 154 18.57 -2.36 6.42
C LYS A 154 19.89 -2.65 5.71
N THR A 155 19.90 -2.62 4.38
CA THR A 155 21.12 -2.94 3.63
C THR A 155 22.07 -1.75 3.49
N GLY A 156 21.60 -0.52 3.76
CA GLY A 156 22.42 0.69 3.60
C GLY A 156 22.89 0.93 2.16
N LEU A 157 22.28 0.22 1.20
CA LEU A 157 22.66 0.28 -0.21
C LEU A 157 21.93 1.44 -0.88
N HIS A 158 22.69 2.28 -1.57
CA HIS A 158 22.10 3.24 -2.49
C HIS A 158 21.54 2.52 -3.72
N TYR A 159 20.53 3.11 -4.36
CA TYR A 159 19.89 2.56 -5.57
C TYR A 159 20.89 2.19 -6.68
N SER A 160 22.00 2.94 -6.78
CA SER A 160 23.09 2.71 -7.74
C SER A 160 23.90 1.43 -7.47
N GLU A 161 23.86 0.91 -6.24
CA GLU A 161 24.69 -0.21 -5.77
C GLU A 161 23.94 -1.55 -5.75
N MET A 162 22.63 -1.53 -6.01
CA MET A 162 21.83 -2.75 -5.97
C MET A 162 22.05 -3.61 -7.23
N PRO A 163 22.38 -4.91 -7.12
CA PRO A 163 22.98 -5.65 -8.24
C PRO A 163 22.02 -6.07 -9.37
N GLY A 164 20.70 -5.90 -9.24
CA GLY A 164 19.74 -6.40 -10.24
C GLY A 164 18.34 -5.84 -10.09
N THR A 165 17.32 -6.66 -10.36
CA THR A 165 15.91 -6.26 -10.20
C THR A 165 15.52 -6.13 -8.73
N MET A 166 14.77 -5.08 -8.38
CA MET A 166 14.19 -4.88 -7.06
C MET A 166 12.69 -4.64 -7.15
N LEU A 167 11.93 -5.25 -6.23
CA LEU A 167 10.52 -4.92 -6.05
C LEU A 167 10.37 -3.54 -5.40
N LEU A 168 9.53 -2.68 -5.98
CA LEU A 168 9.28 -1.32 -5.50
C LEU A 168 7.89 -1.15 -4.90
N SER A 169 6.89 -1.80 -5.49
CA SER A 169 5.51 -1.66 -5.03
C SER A 169 4.61 -2.72 -5.60
N VAL A 170 3.45 -2.88 -4.98
CA VAL A 170 2.30 -3.62 -5.52
C VAL A 170 1.16 -2.65 -5.76
N PHE A 171 0.51 -2.75 -6.91
CA PHE A 171 -0.70 -2.01 -7.22
C PHE A 171 -1.88 -2.97 -7.39
N LEU A 172 -2.99 -2.66 -6.72
CA LEU A 172 -4.30 -3.23 -7.03
C LEU A 172 -5.08 -2.19 -7.81
N THR A 173 -5.41 -2.50 -9.05
CA THR A 173 -6.12 -1.60 -9.96
C THR A 173 -7.49 -2.16 -10.28
N PRO A 174 -8.59 -1.39 -10.16
CA PRO A 174 -9.90 -1.89 -10.55
C PRO A 174 -9.89 -2.36 -12.00
N MET A 175 -10.39 -3.57 -12.25
CA MET A 175 -10.65 -4.04 -13.59
C MET A 175 -12.06 -3.60 -13.98
N THR A 176 -12.18 -2.75 -15.00
CA THR A 176 -13.48 -2.48 -15.61
C THR A 176 -14.01 -3.76 -16.22
N ARG A 177 -15.28 -4.07 -15.93
CA ARG A 177 -16.05 -5.04 -16.69
C ARG A 177 -16.58 -4.40 -17.95
#